data_AF-W4VJT6-F1
#
_entry.id   AF-W4VJT6-F1
#
_cell.length_a   1.000
_cell.length_b   1.000
_cell.length_c   1.000
_cell.angle_alpha   90.00
_cell.angle_beta   90.00
_cell.angle_gamma   90.00
#
_symmetry.space_group_name_H-M   'P 1'
#
loop_
_entity.id
_entity.type
_entity.pdbx_description
1 polymer ?
#
loop_
_entity_poly.entity_id
_entity_poly.type
_entity_poly.pdbx_seq_one_letter_code
_entity_poly.pdbx_strand_id
1 'polypeptide(L)'
;MTDSIHQRKSEHIELSLTEGALGENITNGFDSYHFRHNALPEIDFNDIDLTATFFGQTLSAPFLISSMTGGAEMAETINRNLAIAAEQQGWIFALGSTE
;
A
#
# COMPACT_ATOMS: atom_id res chain seq x y z
N MET A 1 -19.01 -12.73 22.09
CA MET A 1 -17.91 -13.38 21.34
C MET A 1 -17.41 -12.50 20.19
N THR A 2 -18.27 -11.68 19.56
CA THR A 2 -17.92 -10.73 18.47
C THR A 2 -17.04 -9.55 18.91
N ASP A 3 -17.19 -9.04 20.13
CA ASP A 3 -16.42 -7.89 20.62
C ASP A 3 -14.90 -8.11 20.62
N SER A 4 -14.45 -9.35 20.86
CA SER A 4 -13.03 -9.71 20.88
C SER A 4 -12.35 -9.55 19.52
N ILE A 5 -13.08 -9.77 18.42
CA ILE A 5 -12.50 -9.69 17.07
C ILE A 5 -12.38 -8.24 16.64
N HIS A 6 -13.44 -7.44 16.81
CA HIS A 6 -13.43 -6.02 16.47
C HIS A 6 -12.34 -5.28 17.24
N GLN A 7 -12.20 -5.56 18.54
CA GLN A 7 -11.15 -4.96 19.36
C GLN A 7 -9.74 -5.33 18.86
N ARG A 8 -9.50 -6.62 18.57
CA ARG A 8 -8.20 -7.07 18.02
C ARG A 8 -7.85 -6.42 16.68
N LYS A 9 -8.86 -6.12 15.84
CA LYS A 9 -8.65 -5.43 14.55
C LYS A 9 -8.29 -3.96 14.72
N SER A 10 -8.93 -3.27 15.66
CA SER A 10 -8.54 -1.89 16.04
C SER A 10 -7.13 -1.87 16.61
N GLU A 11 -6.80 -2.78 17.52
CA GLU A 11 -5.44 -2.92 18.09
C GLU A 11 -4.40 -3.21 17.00
N HIS A 12 -4.73 -4.01 15.98
CA HIS A 12 -3.82 -4.23 14.85
C HIS A 12 -3.50 -2.94 14.10
N ILE A 13 -4.51 -2.11 13.81
CA ILE A 13 -4.31 -0.79 13.17
C ILE A 13 -3.39 0.07 14.05
N GLU A 14 -3.69 0.17 15.35
CA GLU A 14 -2.92 1.01 16.27
C GLU A 14 -1.46 0.56 16.39
N LEU A 15 -1.23 -0.75 16.59
CA LEU A 15 0.11 -1.33 16.68
C LEU A 15 0.90 -1.10 15.39
N SER A 16 0.27 -1.25 14.22
CA SER A 16 0.92 -0.99 12.93
C SER A 16 1.35 0.46 12.72
N LEU A 17 0.79 1.41 13.48
CA LEU A 17 1.17 2.83 13.43
C LEU A 17 2.28 3.19 14.43
N THR A 18 2.73 2.25 15.26
CA THR A 18 3.82 2.49 16.22
C THR A 18 5.20 2.35 15.57
N GLU A 19 6.21 3.05 16.09
CA GLU A 19 7.59 3.01 15.57
C GLU A 19 8.19 1.59 15.58
N GLY A 20 7.74 0.72 16.49
CA GLY A 20 8.20 -0.68 16.61
C GLY A 20 7.54 -1.66 15.64
N ALA A 21 6.55 -1.24 14.85
CA ALA A 21 5.75 -2.14 14.01
C ALA A 21 6.56 -2.90 12.94
N LEU A 22 7.67 -2.31 12.49
CA LEU A 22 8.55 -2.90 11.47
C LEU A 22 9.53 -3.95 12.04
N GLY A 23 9.55 -4.10 13.38
CA GLY A 23 10.47 -4.98 14.10
C GLY A 23 11.85 -4.36 14.31
N GLU A 24 12.48 -4.68 15.44
CA GLU A 24 13.82 -4.23 15.76
C GLU A 24 14.87 -5.07 15.02
N ASN A 25 15.85 -4.41 14.41
CA ASN A 25 16.94 -5.05 13.65
C ASN A 25 16.49 -5.89 12.43
N ILE A 26 15.32 -5.58 11.86
CA ILE A 26 14.84 -6.18 10.61
C ILE A 26 15.11 -5.22 9.44
N THR A 27 15.60 -5.74 8.31
CA THR A 27 15.76 -4.97 7.06
C THR A 27 14.78 -5.46 6.00
N ASN A 28 14.44 -4.61 5.04
CA ASN A 28 13.56 -4.96 3.91
C ASN A 28 14.35 -5.60 2.73
N GLY A 29 15.67 -5.72 2.85
CA GLY A 29 16.56 -6.26 1.82
C GLY A 29 16.83 -5.31 0.65
N PHE A 30 16.13 -4.19 0.52
CA PHE A 30 16.34 -3.23 -0.58
C PHE A 30 17.68 -2.52 -0.49
N ASP A 31 18.29 -2.45 0.69
CA ASP A 31 19.65 -1.91 0.90
C ASP A 31 20.72 -2.69 0.11
N SER A 32 20.42 -3.92 -0.31
CA SER A 32 21.33 -4.75 -1.12
C SER A 32 21.31 -4.38 -2.61
N TYR A 33 20.38 -3.51 -3.03
CA TYR A 33 20.18 -3.17 -4.45
C TYR A 33 20.50 -1.69 -4.69
N HIS A 34 21.31 -1.44 -5.71
CA HIS A 34 21.66 -0.09 -6.14
C HIS A 34 21.48 0.02 -7.65
N PHE A 35 20.66 0.98 -8.09
CA PHE A 35 20.54 1.30 -9.50
C PHE A 35 21.77 2.08 -9.97
N ARG A 36 22.33 1.71 -11.13
CA ARG A 36 23.40 2.49 -11.74
C ARG A 36 22.82 3.81 -12.24
N HIS A 37 23.24 4.91 -11.64
CA HIS A 37 22.83 6.24 -12.07
C HIS A 37 23.31 6.54 -13.49
N ASN A 38 22.41 7.08 -14.32
CA ASN A 38 22.74 7.64 -15.62
C ASN A 38 22.61 9.17 -15.55
N ALA A 39 23.74 9.88 -15.59
CA ALA A 39 23.78 11.34 -15.44
C ALA A 39 23.34 12.09 -16.70
N LEU A 40 23.32 11.43 -17.86
CA LEU A 40 22.91 12.03 -19.13
C LEU A 40 21.96 11.06 -19.87
N PRO A 41 20.71 10.92 -19.40
CA PRO A 41 19.72 10.09 -20.07
C PRO A 41 19.33 10.69 -21.43
N GLU A 42 19.23 9.84 -22.45
CA GLU A 42 18.75 10.20 -23.80
C GLU A 42 17.22 10.05 -23.91
N ILE A 43 16.49 10.41 -22.85
CA ILE A 43 15.02 10.37 -22.77
C ILE A 43 14.48 11.67 -22.18
N ASP A 44 13.34 12.15 -22.67
CA ASP A 44 12.62 13.25 -22.03
C ASP A 44 11.92 12.72 -20.77
N PHE A 45 11.85 13.55 -19.73
CA PHE A 45 11.12 13.20 -18.51
C PHE A 45 9.62 13.02 -18.78
N ASN A 46 9.05 13.79 -19.71
CA ASN A 46 7.64 13.71 -20.07
C ASN A 46 7.29 12.44 -20.85
N ASP A 47 8.29 11.74 -21.39
CA ASP A 47 8.12 10.48 -22.11
C ASP A 47 8.12 9.25 -21.15
N ILE A 48 8.33 9.47 -19.85
CA ILE A 48 8.32 8.38 -18.86
C ILE A 48 6.87 7.92 -18.65
N ASP A 49 6.58 6.72 -19.15
CA ASP A 49 5.30 6.05 -18.95
C ASP A 49 5.39 5.05 -17.78
N LEU A 50 4.56 5.27 -16.76
CA LEU A 50 4.43 4.36 -15.61
C LEU A 50 3.26 3.38 -15.79
N THR A 51 2.52 3.41 -16.89
CA THR A 51 1.38 2.52 -17.05
C THR A 51 1.80 1.06 -17.00
N ALA A 52 0.94 0.23 -16.41
CA ALA A 52 1.18 -1.19 -16.25
C ALA A 52 -0.10 -1.98 -16.54
N THR A 53 0.03 -3.26 -16.90
CA THR A 53 -1.13 -4.16 -17.03
C THR A 53 -1.09 -5.21 -15.93
N PHE A 54 -2.20 -5.36 -15.21
CA PHE A 54 -2.35 -6.35 -14.15
C PHE A 54 -3.74 -6.99 -14.22
N PHE A 55 -3.79 -8.33 -14.31
CA PHE A 55 -5.02 -9.10 -14.54
C PHE A 55 -5.91 -8.57 -15.69
N GLY A 56 -5.28 -8.07 -16.76
CA GLY A 56 -5.99 -7.52 -17.93
C GLY A 56 -6.53 -6.10 -17.74
N GLN A 57 -6.26 -5.43 -16.63
CA GLN A 57 -6.59 -4.03 -16.40
C GLN A 57 -5.35 -3.15 -16.58
N THR A 58 -5.53 -1.98 -17.19
CA THR A 58 -4.48 -0.96 -17.30
C THR A 58 -4.48 -0.09 -16.04
N LEU A 59 -3.29 0.07 -15.44
CA LEU A 59 -3.04 0.89 -14.26
C LEU A 59 -2.21 2.10 -14.66
N SER A 60 -2.37 3.22 -13.94
CA SER A 60 -1.55 4.42 -14.16
C SER A 60 -0.11 4.28 -13.65
N ALA A 61 0.14 3.30 -12.77
CA ALA A 61 1.45 3.01 -12.18
C ALA A 61 1.57 1.51 -11.86
N PRO A 62 2.79 0.93 -11.79
CA PRO A 62 3.00 -0.44 -11.32
C PRO A 62 2.94 -0.51 -9.79
N PHE A 63 1.84 -0.01 -9.21
CA PHE A 63 1.67 0.17 -7.78
C PHE A 63 0.26 -0.25 -7.34
N LEU A 64 0.16 -0.83 -6.15
CA LEU A 64 -1.11 -1.16 -5.51
C LEU A 64 -1.04 -0.95 -4.00
N ILE A 65 -2.21 -0.63 -3.43
CA ILE A 65 -2.41 -0.62 -1.98
C ILE A 65 -2.90 -2.02 -1.58
N SER A 66 -2.07 -2.75 -0.84
CA SER A 66 -2.37 -4.11 -0.40
C SER A 66 -3.42 -4.14 0.74
N SER A 67 -3.93 -5.34 1.02
CA SER A 67 -4.91 -5.57 2.09
C SER A 67 -4.34 -5.25 3.46
N MET A 68 -5.02 -4.35 4.20
CA MET A 68 -4.60 -3.94 5.55
C MET A 68 -5.69 -4.15 6.60
N THR A 69 -6.91 -3.65 6.36
CA THR A 69 -7.95 -3.61 7.40
C THR A 69 -9.37 -3.76 6.86
N GLY A 70 -10.31 -4.12 7.73
CA GLY A 70 -11.73 -4.32 7.44
C GLY A 70 -12.50 -4.76 8.70
N GLY A 71 -13.79 -4.42 8.78
CA GLY A 71 -14.63 -4.87 9.90
C GLY A 71 -14.38 -4.18 11.23
N ALA A 72 -13.92 -2.93 11.26
CA ALA A 72 -13.93 -2.06 12.44
C ALA A 72 -14.32 -0.63 12.00
N GLU A 73 -14.85 0.21 12.89
CA GLU A 73 -15.26 1.58 12.53
C GLU A 73 -14.09 2.41 11.98
N MET A 74 -12.92 2.33 12.65
CA MET A 74 -11.70 2.96 12.17
C MET A 74 -11.25 2.43 10.80
N ALA A 75 -11.44 1.14 10.55
CA ALA A 75 -11.10 0.50 9.28
C ALA A 75 -11.92 1.06 8.12
N GLU A 76 -13.20 1.39 8.34
CA GLU A 76 -14.05 2.00 7.32
C GLU A 76 -13.50 3.35 6.87
N THR A 77 -13.11 4.20 7.82
CA THR A 77 -12.55 5.53 7.51
C THR A 77 -11.24 5.40 6.75
N ILE A 78 -10.35 4.50 7.17
CA ILE A 78 -9.07 4.24 6.49
C ILE A 78 -9.32 3.74 5.06
N ASN A 79 -10.15 2.72 4.89
CA ASN A 79 -10.43 2.13 3.58
C ASN A 79 -11.09 3.13 2.63
N ARG A 80 -11.99 3.99 3.14
CA ARG A 80 -12.63 5.06 2.35
C ARG A 80 -11.59 6.04 1.81
N ASN A 81 -10.69 6.51 2.66
CA ASN A 81 -9.66 7.47 2.27
C ASN A 81 -8.67 6.85 1.26
N LEU A 82 -8.25 5.61 1.48
CA LEU A 82 -7.37 4.88 0.56
C LEU A 82 -8.05 4.61 -0.78
N ALA A 83 -9.33 4.24 -0.79
CA ALA A 83 -10.10 4.05 -2.02
C ALA A 83 -10.20 5.34 -2.84
N ILE A 84 -10.46 6.49 -2.21
CA ILE A 84 -10.49 7.79 -2.89
C ILE A 84 -9.13 8.11 -3.52
N ALA A 85 -8.03 7.91 -2.77
CA ALA A 85 -6.69 8.14 -3.28
C ALA A 85 -6.34 7.19 -4.43
N ALA A 86 -6.67 5.90 -4.30
CA ALA A 86 -6.42 4.90 -5.34
C ALA A 86 -7.20 5.21 -6.63
N GLU A 87 -8.47 5.61 -6.52
CA GLU A 87 -9.28 6.02 -7.66
C GLU A 87 -8.67 7.24 -8.38
N GLN A 88 -8.28 8.27 -7.62
CA GLN A 88 -7.68 9.48 -8.19
C GLN A 88 -6.34 9.22 -8.88
N GLN A 89 -5.57 8.24 -8.41
CA GLN A 89 -4.25 7.91 -8.95
C GLN A 89 -4.29 6.77 -9.97
N GLY A 90 -5.41 6.07 -10.15
CA GLY A 90 -5.53 4.90 -11.01
C GLY A 90 -4.74 3.68 -10.49
N TRP A 91 -4.76 3.49 -9.17
CA TRP A 91 -4.11 2.36 -8.49
C TRP A 91 -5.12 1.27 -8.13
N ILE A 92 -4.63 0.05 -7.97
CA ILE A 92 -5.43 -1.03 -7.38
C ILE A 92 -5.46 -0.86 -5.86
N PHE A 93 -6.63 -1.10 -5.26
CA PHE A 93 -6.81 -1.17 -3.82
C PHE A 93 -7.43 -2.50 -3.40
N ALA A 94 -6.77 -3.21 -2.48
CA ALA A 94 -7.25 -4.46 -1.89
C ALA A 94 -7.73 -4.23 -0.45
N LEU A 95 -8.86 -4.83 -0.09
CA LEU A 95 -9.44 -4.74 1.25
C LEU A 95 -8.91 -5.86 2.17
N GLY A 96 -8.83 -5.57 3.48
CA GLY A 96 -8.53 -6.56 4.51
C GLY A 96 -9.74 -7.41 4.90
N SER A 97 -9.51 -8.44 5.72
CA SER A 97 -10.59 -9.31 6.23
C SER A 97 -11.66 -8.50 6.96
N THR A 98 -12.93 -8.77 6.67
CA THR A 98 -14.08 -8.18 7.37
C THR A 98 -14.57 -9.05 8.53
N GLU A 99 -14.33 -10.36 8.47
CA GLU A 99 -14.60 -11.34 9.54
C GLU A 99 -13.46 -11.46 10.54
#